data_AF-A0A9J6CJD3-F1
#
_entry.id   AF-A0A9J6CJD3-F1
#
_cell.length_a   1.000
_cell.length_b   1.000
_cell.length_c   1.000
_cell.angle_alpha   90.00
_cell.angle_beta   90.00
_cell.angle_gamma   90.00
#
_symmetry.space_group_name_H-M   'P 1'
#
loop_
_entity.id
_entity.type
_entity.pdbx_description
1 polymer ?
#
loop_
_entity_poly.entity_id
_entity_poly.type
_entity_poly.pdbx_seq_one_letter_code
_entity_poly.pdbx_strand_id
1 'polypeptide(L)'
;MKNLIIILALIGFSQAEIFDRPCRTPEQLGVKTGFMPALYLGIWYEIERYEQFFQISSDCSQAQYTLNADGSINVVNTAFIISNQTRISDTGRAIISFPDEEPLRAMLNVTFSPEQPSVSNYWVLSTDYSNYAFVVSCSNLQNDQSLEQYWLLSRSPTIAPAARIRADELVDLHLDRNRIRTTIQDNTTCERI
;
A
#
# COMPACT_ATOMS: atom_id res chain seq x y z
N MET A 1 30.21 42.68 12.82
CA MET A 1 30.35 41.23 12.60
C MET A 1 28.97 40.62 12.76
N LYS A 2 28.26 40.33 11.66
CA LYS A 2 26.92 39.75 11.68
C LYS A 2 27.09 38.25 11.49
N ASN A 3 26.80 37.47 12.54
CA ASN A 3 26.84 36.02 12.48
C ASN A 3 25.74 35.54 11.53
N LEU A 4 26.14 34.94 10.41
CA LEU A 4 25.26 34.28 9.46
C LEU A 4 24.95 32.88 10.02
N ILE A 5 23.77 32.71 10.61
CA ILE A 5 23.26 31.39 10.97
C ILE A 5 22.74 30.74 9.69
N ILE A 6 23.52 29.81 9.14
CA ILE A 6 23.06 28.94 8.05
C ILE A 6 22.28 27.81 8.71
N ILE A 7 20.95 27.92 8.70
CA ILE A 7 20.06 26.80 9.01
C ILE A 7 20.11 25.87 7.79
N LEU A 8 20.91 24.81 7.84
CA LEU A 8 20.74 23.67 6.94
C LEU A 8 19.41 23.00 7.32
N ALA A 9 18.33 23.36 6.64
CA ALA A 9 17.14 22.54 6.63
C ALA A 9 17.50 21.26 5.85
N LEU A 10 17.75 20.17 6.58
CA LEU A 10 17.69 18.82 6.04
C LEU A 10 16.25 18.59 5.59
N ILE A 11 15.93 18.97 4.36
CA ILE A 11 14.73 18.50 3.69
C ILE A 11 15.00 17.01 3.47
N GLY A 12 14.53 16.17 4.39
CA GLY A 12 14.41 14.75 4.16
C GLY A 12 13.50 14.60 2.95
N PHE A 13 14.09 14.42 1.77
CA PHE A 13 13.34 13.98 0.61
C PHE A 13 12.84 12.59 0.97
N SER A 14 11.57 12.48 1.33
CA SER A 14 10.85 11.22 1.30
C SER A 14 10.77 10.80 -0.17
N GLN A 15 11.88 10.28 -0.68
CA GLN A 15 11.92 9.60 -1.97
C GLN A 15 11.00 8.39 -1.81
N ALA A 16 10.19 8.11 -2.83
CA ALA A 16 9.55 6.81 -2.89
C ALA A 16 10.62 5.71 -2.73
N GLU A 17 10.29 4.58 -2.10
CA GLU A 17 11.31 3.60 -1.71
C GLU A 17 11.96 2.92 -2.92
N ILE A 18 13.04 3.54 -3.43
CA ILE A 18 13.88 3.01 -4.49
C ILE A 18 14.93 2.08 -3.88
N PHE A 19 15.10 0.90 -4.45
CA PHE A 19 16.09 -0.10 -4.05
C PHE A 19 17.10 -0.35 -5.17
N ASP A 20 18.36 -0.56 -4.80
CA ASP A 20 19.46 -0.95 -5.71
C ASP A 20 19.42 -2.44 -6.03
N ARG A 21 18.26 -2.90 -6.50
CA ARG A 21 17.99 -4.26 -6.96
C ARG A 21 16.78 -4.25 -7.90
N PRO A 22 16.66 -5.21 -8.83
CA PRO A 22 15.46 -5.36 -9.64
C PRO A 22 14.29 -5.88 -8.78
N CYS A 23 13.08 -5.68 -9.30
CA CYS A 23 11.88 -6.28 -8.72
C CYS A 23 12.00 -7.80 -8.66
N ARG A 24 11.61 -8.37 -7.52
CA ARG A 24 11.30 -9.79 -7.45
C ARG A 24 9.99 -10.07 -8.17
N THR A 25 9.89 -11.24 -8.79
CA THR A 25 8.68 -11.65 -9.48
C THR A 25 7.58 -12.03 -8.48
N PRO A 26 6.30 -11.98 -8.89
CA PRO A 26 5.18 -12.51 -8.11
C PRO A 26 5.40 -13.94 -7.57
N GLU A 27 6.06 -14.79 -8.35
CA GLU A 27 6.38 -16.17 -7.98
C GLU A 27 7.45 -16.23 -6.89
N GLN A 28 8.48 -15.38 -6.98
CA GLN A 28 9.52 -15.28 -5.94
C GLN A 28 8.98 -14.71 -4.61
N LEU A 29 7.93 -13.89 -4.68
CA LEU A 29 7.27 -13.29 -3.52
C LEU A 29 6.15 -14.16 -2.94
N GLY A 30 5.74 -15.22 -3.64
CA GLY A 30 4.68 -16.11 -3.18
C GLY A 30 3.30 -15.44 -3.13
N VAL A 31 2.86 -14.84 -4.24
CA VAL A 31 1.51 -14.25 -4.34
C VAL A 31 0.43 -15.28 -3.97
N LYS A 32 -0.59 -14.83 -3.22
CA LYS A 32 -1.72 -15.67 -2.78
C LYS A 32 -2.43 -16.28 -3.99
N THR A 33 -2.58 -17.60 -3.96
CA THR A 33 -3.39 -18.39 -4.90
C THR A 33 -4.76 -18.72 -4.29
N GLY A 34 -5.74 -19.08 -5.13
CA GLY A 34 -7.12 -19.30 -4.71
C GLY A 34 -7.76 -18.02 -4.16
N PHE A 35 -7.42 -16.87 -4.75
CA PHE A 35 -7.92 -15.58 -4.31
C PHE A 35 -9.44 -15.47 -4.51
N MET A 36 -10.11 -14.82 -3.57
CA MET A 36 -11.57 -14.66 -3.56
C MET A 36 -11.89 -13.17 -3.51
N PRO A 37 -11.99 -12.48 -4.67
CA PRO A 37 -12.13 -11.02 -4.72
C PRO A 37 -13.32 -10.49 -3.91
N ALA A 38 -14.45 -11.21 -3.92
CA ALA A 38 -15.65 -10.84 -3.18
C ALA A 38 -15.42 -10.71 -1.67
N LEU A 39 -14.57 -11.56 -1.08
CA LEU A 39 -14.24 -11.50 0.35
C LEU A 39 -13.25 -10.38 0.68
N TYR A 40 -12.56 -9.84 -0.32
CA TYR A 40 -11.59 -8.75 -0.17
C TYR A 40 -12.24 -7.36 -0.17
N LEU A 41 -13.50 -7.26 -0.64
CA LEU A 41 -14.26 -6.00 -0.69
C LEU A 41 -14.47 -5.40 0.71
N GLY A 42 -14.87 -4.14 0.76
CA GLY A 42 -15.09 -3.37 1.99
C GLY A 42 -13.91 -2.50 2.37
N ILE A 43 -13.90 -2.03 3.61
CA ILE A 43 -12.91 -1.09 4.14
C ILE A 43 -11.69 -1.85 4.66
N TRP A 44 -10.52 -1.26 4.40
CA TRP A 44 -9.24 -1.64 4.95
C TRP A 44 -8.52 -0.39 5.48
N TYR A 45 -7.98 -0.48 6.69
CA TYR A 45 -7.13 0.52 7.32
C TYR A 45 -5.67 0.21 7.00
N GLU A 46 -4.91 1.20 6.58
CA GLU A 46 -3.47 1.08 6.40
C GLU A 46 -2.78 1.12 7.77
N ILE A 47 -2.07 0.05 8.12
CA ILE A 47 -1.33 -0.08 9.39
C ILE A 47 0.13 0.26 9.19
N GLU A 48 0.72 -0.19 8.09
CA GLU A 48 2.09 0.08 7.72
C GLU A 48 2.20 0.27 6.22
N ARG A 49 3.22 1.00 5.80
CA ARG A 49 3.59 1.14 4.40
C ARG A 49 5.08 1.36 4.23
N TYR A 50 5.53 1.19 3.00
CA TYR A 50 6.66 1.97 2.49
C TYR A 50 6.19 3.37 2.16
N GLU A 51 6.98 4.40 2.51
CA GLU A 51 6.56 5.78 2.30
C GLU A 51 6.52 6.07 0.79
N GLN A 52 5.42 6.67 0.35
CA GLN A 52 5.15 6.90 -1.07
C GLN A 52 4.97 8.37 -1.31
N PHE A 53 5.45 8.86 -2.45
CA PHE A 53 5.43 10.29 -2.75
C PHE A 53 4.03 10.93 -2.66
N PHE A 54 2.98 10.16 -2.97
CA PHE A 54 1.59 10.63 -2.92
C PHE A 54 0.93 10.48 -1.55
N GLN A 55 1.58 9.82 -0.58
CA GLN A 55 1.08 9.65 0.79
C GLN A 55 1.90 10.44 1.82
N ILE A 56 2.90 11.22 1.39
CA ILE A 56 3.78 11.99 2.27
C ILE A 56 2.98 12.80 3.28
N SER A 57 3.36 12.68 4.56
CA SER A 57 2.76 13.44 5.68
C SER A 57 1.25 13.20 5.87
N SER A 58 0.76 12.06 5.38
CA SER A 58 -0.61 11.61 5.61
C SER A 58 -0.68 10.43 6.59
N ASP A 59 -1.75 10.40 7.37
CA ASP A 59 -2.11 9.31 8.28
C ASP A 59 -3.63 9.04 8.21
N CYS A 60 -4.14 8.15 9.06
CA CYS A 60 -5.56 7.75 9.08
C CYS A 60 -6.03 7.20 7.73
N SER A 61 -5.10 6.61 6.97
CA SER A 61 -5.33 6.16 5.61
C SER A 61 -6.25 4.94 5.58
N GLN A 62 -7.24 4.97 4.68
CA GLN A 62 -8.18 3.89 4.47
C GLN A 62 -8.39 3.66 2.97
N ALA A 63 -8.58 2.41 2.58
CA ALA A 63 -8.99 2.00 1.26
C ALA A 63 -10.34 1.30 1.34
N GLN A 64 -11.33 1.78 0.59
CA GLN A 64 -12.63 1.13 0.44
C GLN A 64 -12.75 0.52 -0.95
N TYR A 65 -12.95 -0.79 -0.99
CA TYR A 65 -13.16 -1.55 -2.22
C TYR A 65 -14.64 -1.89 -2.41
N THR A 66 -15.20 -1.54 -3.56
CA THR A 66 -16.60 -1.83 -3.91
C THR A 66 -16.69 -2.38 -5.32
N LEU A 67 -17.69 -3.22 -5.60
CA LEU A 67 -17.87 -3.81 -6.93
C LEU A 67 -18.62 -2.86 -7.85
N ASN A 68 -18.08 -2.62 -9.05
CA ASN A 68 -18.76 -1.90 -10.12
C ASN A 68 -19.65 -2.84 -10.94
N ALA A 69 -20.60 -2.27 -11.68
CA ALA A 69 -21.50 -3.03 -12.55
C ALA A 69 -20.77 -3.78 -13.68
N ASP A 70 -19.61 -3.30 -14.11
CA ASP A 70 -18.76 -3.93 -15.14
C ASP A 70 -17.86 -5.04 -14.58
N GLY A 71 -17.99 -5.39 -13.30
CA GLY A 71 -17.17 -6.39 -12.62
C GLY A 71 -15.80 -5.89 -12.17
N SER A 72 -15.43 -4.63 -12.46
CA SER A 72 -14.25 -4.01 -11.87
C SER A 72 -14.47 -3.62 -10.41
N ILE A 73 -13.39 -3.28 -9.72
CA ILE A 73 -13.43 -2.85 -8.32
C ILE A 73 -13.19 -1.35 -8.30
N ASN A 74 -14.13 -0.59 -7.74
CA ASN A 74 -13.94 0.81 -7.39
C ASN A 74 -13.09 0.89 -6.10
N VAL A 75 -12.05 1.70 -6.14
CA VAL A 75 -11.08 1.88 -5.05
C VAL A 75 -11.17 3.32 -4.57
N VAL A 76 -11.67 3.55 -3.35
CA VAL A 76 -11.67 4.88 -2.75
C VAL A 76 -10.64 4.92 -1.64
N ASN A 77 -9.56 5.66 -1.85
CA ASN A 77 -8.60 5.96 -0.81
C ASN A 77 -9.01 7.24 -0.08
N THR A 78 -8.85 7.26 1.24
CA THR A 78 -8.93 8.48 2.04
C THR A 78 -7.72 8.56 2.95
N ALA A 79 -7.28 9.78 3.25
CA ALA A 79 -6.21 10.02 4.20
C ALA A 79 -6.38 11.39 4.87
N PHE A 80 -5.70 11.60 5.98
CA PHE A 80 -5.67 12.88 6.70
C PHE A 80 -4.27 13.48 6.61
N ILE A 81 -4.18 14.69 6.05
CA ILE A 81 -2.93 15.44 5.95
C ILE A 81 -2.70 16.19 7.27
N ILE A 82 -1.69 15.77 8.03
CA ILE A 82 -1.44 16.27 9.38
C ILE A 82 -1.07 17.76 9.37
N SER A 83 -0.31 18.21 8.37
CA SER A 83 0.24 19.56 8.31
C SER A 83 -0.82 20.66 8.14
N ASN A 84 -1.92 20.36 7.43
CA ASN A 84 -3.00 21.31 7.15
C ASN A 84 -4.37 20.85 7.67
N GLN A 85 -4.40 19.76 8.45
CA GLN A 85 -5.60 19.20 9.07
C GLN A 85 -6.75 18.95 8.09
N THR A 86 -6.44 18.42 6.91
CA THR A 86 -7.43 18.21 5.85
C THR A 86 -7.58 16.72 5.51
N ARG A 87 -8.83 16.26 5.38
CA ARG A 87 -9.12 14.93 4.82
C ARG A 87 -9.14 15.02 3.31
N ILE A 88 -8.36 14.16 2.67
CA ILE A 88 -8.29 14.02 1.22
C ILE A 88 -8.84 12.66 0.80
N SER A 89 -9.28 12.57 -0.45
CA SER A 89 -9.70 11.31 -1.05
C SER A 89 -9.30 11.26 -2.51
N ASP A 90 -9.03 10.05 -2.98
CA ASP A 90 -8.81 9.76 -4.39
C ASP A 90 -9.55 8.49 -4.78
N THR A 91 -10.07 8.46 -6.00
CA THR A 91 -10.91 7.38 -6.52
C THR A 91 -10.25 6.76 -7.74
N GLY A 92 -10.07 5.45 -7.68
CA GLY A 92 -9.44 4.65 -8.71
C GLY A 92 -10.26 3.42 -9.06
N ARG A 93 -9.68 2.62 -9.94
CA ARG A 93 -10.26 1.39 -10.47
C ARG A 93 -9.23 0.27 -10.40
N ALA A 94 -9.69 -0.93 -10.07
CA ALA A 94 -8.90 -2.15 -10.09
C ALA A 94 -9.59 -3.24 -10.90
N ILE A 95 -8.81 -4.03 -11.62
CA ILE A 95 -9.25 -5.26 -12.29
C ILE A 95 -8.32 -6.41 -11.92
N ILE A 96 -8.83 -7.64 -11.96
CA ILE A 96 -8.01 -8.84 -11.84
C ILE A 96 -7.14 -8.96 -13.10
N SER A 97 -5.83 -9.10 -12.93
CA SER A 97 -4.88 -9.11 -14.05
C SER A 97 -5.02 -10.35 -14.95
N PHE A 98 -5.33 -11.49 -14.34
CA PHE A 98 -5.44 -12.78 -15.03
C PHE A 98 -6.71 -13.50 -14.59
N PRO A 99 -7.90 -13.03 -15.03
CA PRO A 99 -9.19 -13.51 -14.50
C PRO A 99 -9.49 -14.98 -14.89
N ASP A 100 -8.85 -15.49 -15.93
CA ASP A 100 -9.06 -16.85 -16.44
C ASP A 100 -8.04 -17.87 -15.86
N GLU A 101 -7.15 -17.45 -14.96
CA GLU A 101 -6.18 -18.36 -14.32
C GLU A 101 -6.83 -19.16 -13.18
N GLU A 102 -6.52 -20.47 -13.14
CA GLU A 102 -6.97 -21.38 -12.09
C GLU A 102 -5.79 -22.16 -11.47
N PRO A 103 -5.54 -22.05 -10.15
CA PRO A 103 -6.28 -21.22 -9.18
C PRO A 103 -6.00 -19.72 -9.36
N LEU A 104 -7.01 -18.89 -9.12
CA LEU A 104 -6.89 -17.44 -9.26
C LEU A 104 -5.78 -16.85 -8.37
N ARG A 105 -4.84 -16.12 -8.96
CA ARG A 105 -3.80 -15.38 -8.23
C ARG A 105 -4.28 -14.00 -7.83
N ALA A 106 -3.88 -13.52 -6.65
CA ALA A 106 -4.24 -12.22 -6.12
C ALA A 106 -3.41 -11.07 -6.75
N MET A 107 -3.48 -10.96 -8.07
CA MET A 107 -2.79 -9.98 -8.89
C MET A 107 -3.79 -9.05 -9.56
N LEU A 108 -3.61 -7.74 -9.38
CA LEU A 108 -4.52 -6.73 -9.89
C LEU A 108 -3.76 -5.64 -10.69
N ASN A 109 -4.49 -5.03 -11.62
CA ASN A 109 -4.09 -3.77 -12.24
C ASN A 109 -4.91 -2.66 -11.58
N VAL A 110 -4.27 -1.80 -10.80
CA VAL A 110 -4.89 -0.68 -10.08
C VAL A 110 -4.47 0.64 -10.73
N THR A 111 -5.42 1.54 -10.96
CA THR A 111 -5.17 2.87 -11.53
C THR A 111 -6.00 3.95 -10.85
N PHE A 112 -5.42 5.14 -10.73
CA PHE A 112 -6.08 6.38 -10.31
C PHE A 112 -6.07 7.40 -11.47
N SER A 113 -5.76 6.91 -12.68
CA SER A 113 -5.73 7.67 -13.92
C SER A 113 -6.71 7.05 -14.93
N PRO A 114 -7.08 7.76 -16.01
CA PRO A 114 -7.95 7.21 -17.05
C PRO A 114 -7.38 5.96 -17.75
N GLU A 115 -6.05 5.82 -17.76
CA GLU A 115 -5.36 4.71 -18.39
C GLU A 115 -5.23 3.50 -17.45
N GLN A 116 -5.58 2.32 -17.97
CA GLN A 116 -5.43 1.07 -17.24
C GLN A 116 -4.00 0.51 -17.45
N PRO A 117 -3.27 0.15 -16.39
CA PRO A 117 -1.97 -0.51 -16.51
C PRO A 117 -2.05 -1.79 -17.34
N SER A 118 -1.08 -1.98 -18.23
CA SER A 118 -0.89 -3.21 -19.01
C SER A 118 -0.19 -4.32 -18.21
N VAL A 119 0.45 -3.97 -17.08
CA VAL A 119 1.18 -4.87 -16.19
C VAL A 119 0.60 -4.82 -14.79
N SER A 120 0.53 -5.98 -14.13
CA SER A 120 0.01 -6.08 -12.77
C SER A 120 0.89 -5.29 -11.80
N ASN A 121 0.27 -4.49 -10.94
CA ASN A 121 0.94 -3.53 -10.06
C ASN A 121 0.33 -3.52 -8.64
N TYR A 122 -0.39 -4.56 -8.26
CA TYR A 122 -0.91 -4.75 -6.91
C TYR A 122 -1.02 -6.24 -6.62
N TRP A 123 -0.18 -6.74 -5.73
CA TRP A 123 -0.05 -8.16 -5.44
C TRP A 123 -0.33 -8.43 -3.96
N VAL A 124 -1.38 -9.20 -3.67
CA VAL A 124 -1.65 -9.65 -2.30
C VAL A 124 -0.85 -10.91 -2.03
N LEU A 125 0.17 -10.81 -1.18
CA LEU A 125 0.99 -11.97 -0.80
C LEU A 125 0.25 -12.85 0.21
N SER A 126 -0.47 -12.22 1.15
CA SER A 126 -1.20 -12.95 2.17
C SER A 126 -2.41 -12.16 2.65
N THR A 127 -3.54 -12.84 2.79
CA THR A 127 -4.74 -12.30 3.44
C THR A 127 -5.61 -13.46 3.93
N ASP A 128 -6.24 -13.25 5.09
CA ASP A 128 -7.34 -14.06 5.60
C ASP A 128 -8.71 -13.42 5.34
N TYR A 129 -8.74 -12.33 4.56
CA TYR A 129 -9.89 -11.53 4.16
C TYR A 129 -10.60 -10.77 5.29
N SER A 130 -10.57 -11.30 6.52
CA SER A 130 -11.33 -10.78 7.66
C SER A 130 -10.51 -9.99 8.67
N ASN A 131 -9.18 -10.07 8.66
CA ASN A 131 -8.34 -9.37 9.64
C ASN A 131 -7.23 -8.55 9.00
N TYR A 132 -6.54 -9.10 7.99
CA TYR A 132 -5.38 -8.42 7.40
C TYR A 132 -5.18 -8.72 5.91
N ALA A 133 -4.43 -7.86 5.25
CA ALA A 133 -3.85 -8.13 3.94
C ALA A 133 -2.42 -7.56 3.86
N PHE A 134 -1.50 -8.34 3.32
CA PHE A 134 -0.13 -7.95 3.04
C PHE A 134 0.02 -7.77 1.54
N VAL A 135 0.28 -6.53 1.12
CA VAL A 135 0.23 -6.10 -0.28
C VAL A 135 1.57 -5.51 -0.67
N VAL A 136 2.04 -5.86 -1.86
CA VAL A 136 3.22 -5.25 -2.47
C VAL A 136 2.94 -4.82 -3.90
N SER A 137 3.71 -3.84 -4.36
CA SER A 137 3.81 -3.45 -5.76
C SER A 137 5.27 -3.19 -6.07
N CYS A 138 5.69 -3.48 -7.30
CA CYS A 138 7.05 -3.23 -7.71
C CYS A 138 7.11 -2.84 -9.18
N SER A 139 7.90 -1.82 -9.50
CA SER A 139 8.21 -1.42 -10.88
C SER A 139 9.72 -1.33 -11.06
N ASN A 140 10.25 -2.00 -12.09
CA ASN A 140 11.65 -1.88 -12.44
C ASN A 140 11.94 -0.47 -12.97
N LEU A 141 13.07 0.08 -12.54
CA LEU A 141 13.62 1.33 -13.01
C LEU A 141 14.86 1.05 -13.88
N GLN A 142 15.54 2.10 -14.32
CA GLN A 142 16.84 1.96 -15.00
C GLN A 142 17.92 1.51 -14.00
N ASN A 143 19.07 1.05 -14.50
CA ASN A 143 20.25 0.71 -13.71
C ASN A 143 20.02 -0.37 -12.63
N ASP A 144 19.22 -1.40 -12.94
CA ASP A 144 18.90 -2.50 -12.02
C ASP A 144 18.31 -2.03 -10.68
N GLN A 145 17.57 -0.93 -10.70
CA GLN A 145 16.83 -0.42 -9.54
C GLN A 145 15.35 -0.80 -9.62
N SER A 146 14.67 -0.72 -8.48
CA SER A 146 13.23 -0.91 -8.40
C SER A 146 12.58 0.16 -7.52
N LEU A 147 11.37 0.53 -7.89
CA LEU A 147 10.44 1.25 -7.03
C LEU A 147 9.57 0.20 -6.34
N GLU A 148 9.78 -0.03 -5.04
CA GLU A 148 9.00 -0.98 -4.25
C GLU A 148 7.98 -0.24 -3.39
N GLN A 149 6.76 -0.74 -3.36
CA GLN A 149 5.66 -0.25 -2.53
C GLN A 149 5.15 -1.41 -1.68
N TYR A 150 4.73 -1.09 -0.46
CA TYR A 150 4.22 -2.04 0.51
C TYR A 150 3.07 -1.41 1.27
N TRP A 151 2.06 -2.22 1.58
CA TRP A 151 1.01 -1.91 2.54
C TRP A 151 0.69 -3.13 3.41
N LEU A 152 0.63 -2.91 4.72
CA LEU A 152 -0.07 -3.78 5.64
C LEU A 152 -1.44 -3.19 5.89
N LEU A 153 -2.48 -3.94 5.55
CA LEU A 153 -3.85 -3.53 5.72
C LEU A 153 -4.52 -4.34 6.82
N SER A 154 -5.47 -3.74 7.54
CA SER A 154 -6.31 -4.44 8.51
C SER A 154 -7.78 -4.05 8.39
N ARG A 155 -8.69 -4.93 8.81
CA ARG A 155 -10.13 -4.61 8.92
C ARG A 155 -10.46 -3.71 10.11
N SER A 156 -9.51 -3.52 11.02
CA SER A 156 -9.60 -2.66 12.19
C SER A 156 -8.51 -1.59 12.14
N PRO A 157 -8.66 -0.43 12.81
CA PRO A 157 -7.57 0.54 13.03
C PRO A 157 -6.32 -0.05 13.72
N THR A 158 -6.41 -1.27 14.24
CA THR A 158 -5.31 -2.01 14.87
C THR A 158 -5.18 -3.41 14.27
N ILE A 159 -3.96 -3.94 14.27
CA ILE A 159 -3.70 -5.29 13.77
C ILE A 159 -3.82 -6.35 14.87
N ALA A 160 -4.49 -7.46 14.56
CA ALA A 160 -4.60 -8.61 15.46
C ALA A 160 -3.23 -9.30 15.67
N PRO A 161 -2.94 -9.86 16.87
CA PRO A 161 -1.63 -10.47 17.16
C PRO A 161 -1.20 -11.55 16.17
N ALA A 162 -2.10 -12.46 15.79
CA ALA A 162 -1.78 -13.51 14.82
C ALA A 162 -1.45 -12.95 13.42
N ALA A 163 -2.19 -11.92 12.98
CA ALA A 163 -1.91 -11.22 11.73
C ALA A 163 -0.57 -10.48 11.77
N ARG A 164 -0.22 -9.87 12.92
CA ARG A 164 1.08 -9.22 13.13
C ARG A 164 2.23 -10.22 13.00
N ILE A 165 2.16 -11.37 13.66
CA ILE A 165 3.20 -12.41 13.55
C ILE A 165 3.40 -12.80 12.09
N ARG A 166 2.30 -13.07 11.38
CA ARG A 166 2.35 -13.47 9.97
C ARG A 166 2.89 -12.36 9.06
N ALA A 167 2.56 -11.10 9.34
CA ALA A 167 3.11 -9.95 8.62
C ALA A 167 4.61 -9.79 8.87
N ASP A 168 5.07 -9.95 10.11
CA ASP A 168 6.50 -9.84 10.46
C ASP A 168 7.34 -10.92 9.76
N GLU A 169 6.85 -12.14 9.64
CA GLU A 169 7.53 -13.19 8.85
C GLU A 169 7.71 -12.76 7.38
N LEU A 170 6.68 -12.16 6.77
CA LEU A 170 6.76 -11.67 5.40
C LEU A 170 7.67 -10.44 5.27
N VAL A 171 7.69 -9.57 6.27
CA VAL A 171 8.65 -8.46 6.35
C VAL A 171 10.06 -9.01 6.37
N ASP A 172 10.38 -9.96 7.25
CA ASP A 172 11.74 -10.47 7.39
C ASP A 172 12.23 -11.24 6.15
N LEU A 173 11.30 -11.89 5.44
CA LEU A 173 11.60 -12.59 4.19
C LEU A 173 11.77 -11.65 3.00
N HIS A 174 10.95 -10.59 2.95
CA HIS A 174 10.79 -9.82 1.73
C HIS A 174 11.20 -8.36 1.82
N LEU A 175 11.02 -7.70 2.94
CA LEU A 175 11.12 -6.24 3.04
C LEU A 175 12.35 -5.82 3.86
N ASP A 176 12.85 -4.61 3.58
CA ASP A 176 13.71 -3.88 4.52
C ASP A 176 12.84 -3.20 5.58
N ARG A 177 12.91 -3.71 6.82
CA ARG A 177 12.15 -3.21 7.97
C ARG A 177 12.46 -1.75 8.31
N ASN A 178 13.67 -1.27 8.02
CA ASN A 178 14.08 0.10 8.36
C ASN A 178 13.39 1.17 7.51
N ARG A 179 12.77 0.76 6.41
CA ARG A 179 12.06 1.65 5.47
C ARG A 179 10.54 1.60 5.67
N ILE A 180 10.06 0.78 6.62
CA ILE A 180 8.64 0.69 6.95
C ILE A 180 8.25 1.86 7.85
N ARG A 181 7.19 2.56 7.47
CA ARG A 181 6.50 3.55 8.29
C ARG A 181 5.20 2.97 8.82
N THR A 182 4.97 3.13 10.12
CA THR A 182 3.66 2.89 10.73
C THR A 182 2.70 4.04 10.44
N THR A 183 1.48 3.72 10.05
CA THR A 183 0.40 4.70 9.84
C THR A 183 -0.37 4.89 11.13
N ILE A 184 -0.56 6.15 11.55
CA ILE A 184 -1.34 6.50 12.73
C ILE A 184 -2.82 6.28 12.42
N GLN A 185 -3.50 5.54 13.30
CA GLN A 185 -4.91 5.17 13.17
C GLN A 185 -5.71 5.43 14.47
N ASP A 186 -5.14 6.15 15.45
CA ASP A 186 -5.83 6.41 16.70
C ASP A 186 -6.95 7.45 16.55
N ASN A 187 -8.00 7.31 17.37
CA ASN A 187 -9.15 8.21 17.34
C ASN A 187 -8.77 9.67 17.65
N THR A 188 -7.77 9.90 18.49
CA THR A 188 -7.38 11.28 18.86
C THR A 188 -6.89 12.05 17.64
N THR A 189 -6.21 11.38 16.73
CA THR A 189 -5.68 11.96 15.50
C THR A 189 -6.71 11.89 14.37
N CYS A 190 -7.42 10.76 14.24
CA CYS A 190 -8.27 10.47 13.09
C CYS A 190 -9.71 10.97 13.21
N GLU A 191 -10.20 11.20 14.43
CA GLU A 191 -11.54 11.75 14.74
C GLU A 191 -11.49 13.22 15.20
N ARG A 192 -10.30 13.83 15.37
CA ARG A 192 -10.19 15.29 15.60
C ARG A 192 -10.45 16.06 14.31
N ILE A 193 -11.71 16.08 13.89
CA ILE A 193 -12.33 17.10 13.04
C ILE A 193 -13.79 17.26 13.49
#